data_AF-A0A1H2F6B5-F1
#
_entry.id   AF-A0A1H2F6B5-F1
#
_cell.length_a   1.000
_cell.length_b   1.000
_cell.length_c   1.000
_cell.angle_alpha   90.00
_cell.angle_beta   90.00
_cell.angle_gamma   90.00
#
_symmetry.space_group_name_H-M   'P 1'
#
loop_
_entity.id
_entity.type
_entity.pdbx_description
1 polymer ?
#
loop_
_entity_poly.entity_id
_entity_poly.type
_entity_poly.pdbx_seq_one_letter_code
_entity_poly.pdbx_strand_id
1 'polypeptide(L)'
;MTHSSAKKLLALVAILLSALFTLVSSDDPAPRTFQEAKKIAREIYTDEGRTFYCGCRYQGNRVDLDSCGYVPRKNAQRAARIEWEHVVPAWVIGHQRQCWKNGGRDNCTRNDPVFARAEADLHNLVPAIGEVNGDRSNFPLTMLDAQPSQYGRCAMVVDFKARKAMPPEHSRGAVARTYLYMHERYGLRLSDQDRQLYEAWHRMYAVGAAERRRNQDIACQMGWGNPWVGEVDMGQCPGHNPLGGMLAGLFGTAKALALEEVGGLLRR
;
A
#
# COMPACT_ATOMS: atom_id res chain seq x y z
N MET A 1 12.78 -17.62 54.31
CA MET A 1 12.73 -16.26 53.71
C MET A 1 11.61 -15.48 54.38
N THR A 2 11.89 -14.26 54.85
CA THR A 2 10.87 -13.46 55.55
C THR A 2 9.82 -12.95 54.56
N HIS A 3 8.58 -12.83 55.01
CA HIS A 3 7.43 -12.39 54.19
C HIS A 3 7.68 -11.02 53.50
N SER A 4 8.61 -10.23 54.04
CA SER A 4 9.05 -8.93 53.52
C SER A 4 9.96 -9.05 52.29
N SER A 5 10.88 -10.01 52.26
CA SER A 5 11.79 -10.22 51.12
C SER A 5 11.07 -10.69 49.86
N ALA A 6 10.04 -11.52 50.01
CA ALA A 6 9.22 -11.99 48.87
C ALA A 6 8.41 -10.85 48.22
N LYS A 7 7.86 -9.93 49.01
CA LYS A 7 7.13 -8.75 48.50
C LYS A 7 8.04 -7.77 47.75
N LYS A 8 9.28 -7.57 48.23
CA LYS A 8 10.28 -6.74 47.55
C LYS A 8 10.71 -7.34 46.20
N LEU A 9 10.87 -8.66 46.13
CA LEU A 9 11.23 -9.35 44.89
C LEU A 9 10.10 -9.27 43.85
N LEU A 10 8.84 -9.50 44.27
CA LEU A 10 7.67 -9.36 43.39
C LEU A 10 7.51 -7.92 42.85
N ALA A 11 7.74 -6.90 43.68
CA ALA A 11 7.71 -5.51 43.25
C ALA A 11 8.82 -5.19 42.23
N LEU A 12 10.03 -5.70 42.44
CA LEU A 12 11.14 -5.55 41.49
C LEU A 12 10.86 -6.21 40.14
N VAL A 13 10.29 -7.42 40.14
CA VAL A 13 9.89 -8.13 38.92
C VAL A 13 8.78 -7.37 38.17
N ALA A 14 7.78 -6.82 38.88
CA ALA A 14 6.73 -6.03 38.27
C ALA A 14 7.24 -4.70 37.67
N ILE A 15 8.23 -4.06 38.31
CA ILE A 15 8.91 -2.85 37.79
C ILE A 15 9.75 -3.19 36.55
N LEU A 16 10.47 -4.31 36.56
CA LEU A 16 11.23 -4.79 35.40
C LEU A 16 10.32 -5.16 34.22
N LEU A 17 9.19 -5.84 34.47
CA LEU A 17 8.21 -6.18 33.44
C LEU A 17 7.51 -4.94 32.85
N SER A 18 7.22 -3.93 33.67
CA SER A 18 6.63 -2.67 33.19
C SER A 18 7.63 -1.80 32.43
N ALA A 19 8.91 -1.77 32.84
CA ALA A 19 9.99 -1.13 32.08
C ALA A 19 10.31 -1.87 30.78
N LEU A 20 10.15 -3.19 30.72
CA LEU A 20 10.33 -3.98 29.50
C LEU A 20 9.15 -3.79 28.52
N PHE A 21 7.94 -3.49 29.02
CA PHE A 21 6.77 -3.22 28.19
C PHE A 21 6.81 -1.84 27.52
N THR A 22 7.42 -0.83 28.16
CA THR A 22 7.58 0.51 27.58
C THR A 22 8.68 0.60 26.52
N LEU A 23 9.61 -0.37 26.46
CA LEU A 23 10.67 -0.44 25.46
C LEU A 23 10.24 -1.11 24.15
N VAL A 24 9.01 -1.65 24.07
CA VAL A 24 8.49 -2.42 22.91
C VAL A 24 7.32 -1.68 22.23
N SER A 25 7.27 -0.35 22.32
CA SER A 25 6.43 0.45 21.42
C SER A 25 7.22 0.72 20.14
N SER A 26 7.22 -0.23 19.21
CA SER A 26 7.60 0.07 17.82
C SER A 26 6.45 0.85 17.20
N ASP A 27 6.60 2.17 17.05
CA ASP A 27 5.69 2.93 16.21
C ASP A 27 5.70 2.32 14.81
N ASP A 28 4.52 1.92 14.32
CA ASP A 28 4.34 1.49 12.93
C ASP A 28 4.64 2.70 12.03
N PRO A 29 5.69 2.66 11.20
CA PRO A 29 6.06 3.79 10.36
C PRO A 29 4.99 4.09 9.29
N ALA A 30 4.13 3.12 8.97
CA ALA A 30 3.10 3.28 7.95
C ALA A 30 2.04 4.34 8.31
N PRO A 31 1.53 5.10 7.32
CA PRO A 31 0.44 6.04 7.52
C PRO A 31 -0.80 5.32 8.07
N ARG A 32 -1.44 5.94 9.06
CA ARG A 32 -2.61 5.38 9.75
C ARG A 32 -3.90 5.74 9.04
N THR A 33 -3.89 6.82 8.26
CA THR A 33 -5.08 7.33 7.56
C THR A 33 -4.83 7.58 6.08
N PHE A 34 -5.89 7.55 5.29
CA PHE A 34 -5.81 7.91 3.87
C PHE A 34 -5.33 9.37 3.64
N GLN A 35 -5.62 10.29 4.55
CA GLN A 35 -5.15 11.67 4.42
C GLN A 35 -3.65 11.78 4.63
N GLU A 36 -3.09 11.08 5.62
CA GLU A 36 -1.64 10.96 5.83
C GLU A 36 -0.98 10.31 4.62
N ALA A 37 -1.53 9.19 4.14
CA ALA A 37 -1.01 8.49 2.96
C ALA A 37 -0.97 9.40 1.72
N LYS A 38 -2.01 10.20 1.47
CA LYS A 38 -1.99 11.17 0.37
C LYS A 38 -0.94 12.27 0.54
N LYS A 39 -0.64 12.69 1.77
CA LYS A 39 0.41 13.68 2.02
C LYS A 39 1.76 13.09 1.64
N ILE A 40 2.08 11.90 2.16
CA ILE A 40 3.33 11.20 1.87
C ILE A 40 3.44 10.87 0.37
N ALA A 41 2.36 10.39 -0.25
CA ALA A 41 2.36 10.08 -1.67
C ALA A 41 2.67 11.31 -2.54
N ARG A 42 2.22 12.52 -2.16
CA ARG A 42 2.62 13.74 -2.89
C ARG A 42 4.12 13.97 -2.88
N GLU A 43 4.78 13.66 -1.77
CA GLU A 43 6.23 13.80 -1.60
C GLU A 43 6.99 12.77 -2.44
N ILE A 44 6.51 11.51 -2.48
CA ILE A 44 7.13 10.45 -3.30
C ILE A 44 7.07 10.78 -4.79
N TYR A 45 5.99 11.41 -5.24
CA TYR A 45 5.74 11.66 -6.67
C TYR A 45 6.13 13.08 -7.16
N THR A 46 6.87 13.87 -6.37
CA THR A 46 7.25 15.23 -6.78
C THR A 46 8.12 15.28 -8.02
N ASP A 47 9.06 14.33 -8.16
CA ASP A 47 10.13 14.41 -9.16
C ASP A 47 9.66 13.93 -10.55
N GLU A 48 8.82 12.89 -10.60
CA GLU A 48 8.32 12.34 -11.86
C GLU A 48 7.16 13.15 -12.44
N GLY A 49 6.27 13.67 -11.57
CA GLY A 49 5.18 14.57 -11.92
C GLY A 49 4.29 14.09 -13.08
N ARG A 50 4.09 12.78 -13.27
CA ARG A 50 3.29 12.20 -14.37
C ARG A 50 2.15 11.32 -13.88
N THR A 51 1.00 11.41 -14.52
CA THR A 51 -0.16 10.57 -14.18
C THR A 51 0.06 9.12 -14.58
N PHE A 52 -0.37 8.20 -13.73
CA PHE A 52 -0.05 6.78 -13.78
C PHE A 52 -0.52 6.08 -15.06
N TYR A 53 -1.75 6.35 -15.51
CA TYR A 53 -2.29 5.70 -16.71
C TYR A 53 -1.95 6.47 -17.99
N CYS A 54 -2.00 7.80 -17.97
CA CYS A 54 -1.94 8.61 -19.19
C CYS A 54 -0.62 9.35 -19.41
N GLY A 55 0.31 9.31 -18.45
CA GLY A 55 1.64 9.92 -18.57
C GLY A 55 1.65 11.45 -18.64
N CYS A 56 0.53 12.11 -18.30
CA CYS A 56 0.40 13.56 -18.36
C CYS A 56 1.16 14.22 -17.23
N ARG A 57 1.90 15.29 -17.55
CA ARG A 57 2.57 16.11 -16.54
C ARG A 57 1.54 16.72 -15.60
N TYR A 58 1.89 16.87 -14.34
CA TYR A 58 1.09 17.59 -13.36
C TYR A 58 1.99 18.32 -12.36
N GLN A 59 1.46 19.38 -11.76
CA GLN A 59 2.12 20.13 -10.70
C GLN A 59 1.14 20.37 -9.56
N GLY A 60 1.54 19.99 -8.34
CA GLY A 60 0.63 19.97 -7.20
C GLY A 60 -0.60 19.14 -7.51
N ASN A 61 -1.76 19.78 -7.60
CA ASN A 61 -3.02 19.11 -7.93
C ASN A 61 -3.44 19.25 -9.40
N ARG A 62 -2.76 20.08 -10.22
CA ARG A 62 -3.21 20.46 -11.57
C ARG A 62 -2.53 19.60 -12.64
N VAL A 63 -3.31 19.06 -13.56
CA VAL A 63 -2.82 18.27 -14.70
C VAL A 63 -2.66 19.16 -15.94
N ASP A 64 -1.55 19.00 -16.64
CA ASP A 64 -1.29 19.52 -17.98
C ASP A 64 -1.74 18.47 -19.01
N LEU A 65 -2.97 18.59 -19.51
CA LEU A 65 -3.58 17.61 -20.42
C LEU A 65 -2.92 17.60 -21.81
N ASP A 66 -2.39 18.74 -22.25
CA ASP A 66 -1.75 18.86 -23.56
C ASP A 66 -0.41 18.12 -23.59
N SER A 67 0.30 18.05 -22.45
CA SER A 67 1.59 17.35 -22.34
C SER A 67 1.58 15.87 -22.75
N CYS A 68 0.41 15.24 -22.76
CA CYS A 68 0.20 13.84 -23.15
C CYS A 68 -0.84 13.70 -24.28
N GLY A 69 -1.46 14.80 -24.73
CA GLY A 69 -2.57 14.78 -25.69
C GLY A 69 -3.84 14.12 -25.15
N TYR A 70 -4.13 14.30 -23.85
CA TYR A 70 -5.37 13.81 -23.24
C TYR A 70 -6.54 14.71 -23.66
N VAL A 71 -7.65 14.08 -24.04
CA VAL A 71 -8.89 14.80 -24.36
C VAL A 71 -9.97 14.38 -23.36
N PRO A 72 -10.54 15.31 -22.57
CA PRO A 72 -11.63 14.98 -21.65
C PRO A 72 -12.82 14.37 -22.35
N ARG A 73 -13.35 13.27 -21.79
CA ARG A 73 -14.47 12.54 -22.37
C ARG A 73 -15.82 13.21 -22.07
N LYS A 74 -16.02 13.64 -20.82
CA LYS A 74 -17.28 14.25 -20.33
C LYS A 74 -17.11 15.30 -19.24
N ASN A 75 -16.00 15.31 -18.49
CA ASN A 75 -15.80 16.12 -17.29
C ASN A 75 -14.41 16.74 -17.29
N ALA A 76 -14.25 17.82 -18.07
CA ALA A 76 -13.01 18.57 -18.16
C ALA A 76 -12.53 19.14 -16.81
N GLN A 77 -13.46 19.56 -15.93
CA GLN A 77 -13.12 20.08 -14.61
C GLN A 77 -12.44 19.03 -13.72
N ARG A 78 -12.89 17.78 -13.80
CA ARG A 78 -12.27 16.66 -13.08
C ARG A 78 -11.01 16.16 -13.78
N ALA A 79 -10.96 16.21 -15.11
CA ALA A 79 -9.74 15.90 -15.85
C ALA A 79 -8.58 16.86 -15.52
N ALA A 80 -8.87 18.13 -15.23
CA ALA A 80 -7.86 19.16 -14.92
C ALA A 80 -7.08 18.95 -13.60
N ARG A 81 -7.41 17.91 -12.82
CA ARG A 81 -6.76 17.62 -11.54
C ARG A 81 -6.37 16.16 -11.38
N ILE A 82 -5.36 15.92 -10.54
CA ILE A 82 -5.08 14.57 -10.09
C ILE A 82 -6.10 14.14 -9.03
N GLU A 83 -6.40 12.86 -9.00
CA GLU A 83 -7.03 12.19 -7.88
C GLU A 83 -6.17 10.95 -7.54
N TRP A 84 -6.02 10.67 -6.24
CA TRP A 84 -5.23 9.53 -5.78
C TRP A 84 -6.02 8.25 -6.03
N GLU A 85 -5.51 7.47 -6.98
CA GLU A 85 -6.09 6.21 -7.43
C GLU A 85 -5.68 5.09 -6.50
N HIS A 86 -6.67 4.35 -6.02
CA HIS A 86 -6.49 3.03 -5.43
C HIS A 86 -6.45 1.99 -6.56
N VAL A 87 -5.27 1.53 -6.96
CA VAL A 87 -5.11 0.58 -8.09
C VAL A 87 -5.98 -0.67 -7.85
N VAL A 88 -5.93 -1.25 -6.65
CA VAL A 88 -6.97 -2.13 -6.11
C VAL A 88 -8.00 -1.26 -5.41
N PRO A 89 -9.25 -1.14 -5.93
CA PRO A 89 -10.23 -0.20 -5.41
C PRO A 89 -10.54 -0.43 -3.92
N ALA A 90 -10.79 0.65 -3.17
CA ALA A 90 -11.27 0.56 -1.79
C ALA A 90 -12.52 -0.34 -1.65
N TRP A 91 -13.37 -0.39 -2.68
CA TRP A 91 -14.49 -1.33 -2.72
C TRP A 91 -14.05 -2.79 -2.66
N VAL A 92 -13.00 -3.20 -3.39
CA VAL A 92 -12.47 -4.57 -3.33
C VAL A 92 -11.96 -4.91 -1.93
N ILE A 93 -11.28 -3.96 -1.29
CA ILE A 93 -10.76 -4.11 0.08
C ILE A 93 -11.89 -4.27 1.11
N GLY A 94 -13.02 -3.57 0.91
CA GLY A 94 -13.99 -3.32 1.96
C GLY A 94 -15.38 -3.92 1.80
N HIS A 95 -15.89 -4.13 0.59
CA HIS A 95 -17.33 -4.36 0.35
C HIS A 95 -17.94 -5.57 1.07
N GLN A 96 -17.12 -6.57 1.42
CA GLN A 96 -17.56 -7.77 2.14
C GLN A 96 -17.51 -7.61 3.66
N ARG A 97 -16.84 -6.57 4.16
CA ARG A 97 -16.63 -6.31 5.59
C ARG A 97 -17.90 -5.79 6.25
N GLN A 98 -18.05 -6.07 7.54
CA GLN A 98 -19.24 -5.63 8.29
C GLN A 98 -19.32 -4.10 8.39
N CYS A 99 -18.19 -3.41 8.52
CA CYS A 99 -18.15 -1.95 8.49
C CYS A 99 -18.80 -1.37 7.22
N TRP A 100 -18.60 -2.03 6.08
CA TRP A 100 -19.10 -1.53 4.80
C TRP A 100 -20.60 -1.72 4.68
N LYS A 101 -21.11 -2.85 5.16
CA LYS A 101 -22.55 -3.10 5.26
C LYS A 101 -23.24 -2.10 6.20
N ASN A 102 -22.54 -1.67 7.25
CA ASN A 102 -23.05 -0.79 8.30
C ASN A 102 -22.78 0.71 8.06
N GLY A 103 -22.39 1.13 6.86
CA GLY A 103 -22.14 2.55 6.56
C GLY A 103 -21.10 2.85 5.48
N GLY A 104 -20.83 1.89 4.60
CA GLY A 104 -19.94 2.04 3.46
C GLY A 104 -18.48 2.31 3.82
N ARG A 105 -17.78 2.93 2.87
CA ARG A 105 -16.35 3.27 2.98
C ARG A 105 -16.06 4.11 4.22
N ASP A 106 -16.84 5.16 4.45
CA ASP A 106 -16.66 6.11 5.56
C ASP A 106 -16.68 5.41 6.92
N ASN A 107 -17.59 4.45 7.11
CA ASN A 107 -17.65 3.67 8.34
C ASN A 107 -16.43 2.75 8.47
N CYS A 108 -15.97 2.13 7.38
CA CYS A 108 -14.76 1.31 7.40
C CYS A 108 -13.49 2.12 7.70
N THR A 109 -13.33 3.30 7.09
CA THR A 109 -12.19 4.18 7.34
C THR A 109 -12.09 4.57 8.82
N ARG A 110 -13.22 4.73 9.52
CA ARG A 110 -13.24 5.12 10.95
C ARG A 110 -13.10 3.93 11.89
N ASN A 111 -13.71 2.80 11.56
CA ASN A 111 -14.02 1.75 12.54
C ASN A 111 -13.45 0.36 12.22
N ASP A 112 -12.81 0.17 11.06
CA ASP A 112 -12.11 -1.08 10.72
C ASP A 112 -10.61 -0.79 10.51
N PRO A 113 -9.76 -1.10 11.51
CA PRO A 113 -8.32 -0.84 11.41
C PRO A 113 -7.62 -1.56 10.25
N VAL A 114 -8.12 -2.73 9.85
CA VAL A 114 -7.55 -3.49 8.73
C VAL A 114 -7.90 -2.79 7.42
N PHE A 115 -9.14 -2.33 7.28
CA PHE A 115 -9.53 -1.51 6.14
C PHE A 115 -8.75 -0.19 6.08
N ALA A 116 -8.66 0.54 7.19
CA ALA A 116 -7.94 1.82 7.25
C ALA A 116 -6.47 1.65 6.85
N ARG A 117 -5.79 0.60 7.34
CA ARG A 117 -4.41 0.28 6.95
C ARG A 117 -4.27 -0.09 5.47
N ALA A 118 -5.22 -0.85 4.91
CA ALA A 118 -5.21 -1.20 3.48
C ALA A 118 -5.54 -0.01 2.56
N GLU A 119 -6.42 0.88 3.01
CA GLU A 119 -6.76 2.12 2.31
C GLU A 119 -5.60 3.11 2.31
N ALA A 120 -4.81 3.14 3.38
CA ALA A 120 -3.63 3.99 3.53
C ALA A 120 -2.35 3.41 2.89
N ASP A 121 -2.39 2.19 2.33
CA ASP A 121 -1.20 1.56 1.77
C ASP A 121 -0.68 2.29 0.53
N LEU A 122 0.49 2.91 0.66
CA LEU A 122 1.14 3.68 -0.39
C LEU A 122 1.46 2.85 -1.63
N HIS A 123 1.72 1.54 -1.49
CA HIS A 123 1.97 0.67 -2.65
C HIS A 123 0.77 0.64 -3.59
N ASN A 124 -0.45 0.86 -3.07
CA ASN A 124 -1.70 0.90 -3.80
C ASN A 124 -2.13 2.29 -4.29
N LEU A 125 -1.35 3.34 -4.00
CA LEU A 125 -1.70 4.73 -4.33
C LEU A 125 -0.85 5.28 -5.47
N VAL A 126 -1.52 5.75 -6.52
CA VAL A 126 -0.88 6.36 -7.70
C VAL A 126 -1.62 7.64 -8.12
N PRO A 127 -0.94 8.64 -8.70
CA PRO A 127 -1.59 9.85 -9.20
C PRO A 127 -2.31 9.55 -10.53
N ALA A 128 -3.63 9.73 -10.61
CA ALA A 128 -4.39 9.55 -11.85
C ALA A 128 -5.12 10.83 -12.25
N ILE A 129 -5.41 10.99 -13.54
CA ILE A 129 -6.35 12.03 -14.01
C ILE A 129 -7.69 11.75 -13.36
N GLY A 130 -8.30 12.77 -12.72
CA GLY A 130 -9.52 12.57 -11.96
C GLY A 130 -10.67 11.98 -12.79
N GLU A 131 -10.83 12.40 -14.04
CA GLU A 131 -11.84 11.83 -14.93
C GLU A 131 -11.63 10.32 -15.15
N VAL A 132 -10.39 9.90 -15.45
CA VAL A 132 -10.04 8.48 -15.59
C VAL A 132 -10.31 7.71 -14.30
N ASN A 133 -9.90 8.26 -13.15
CA ASN A 133 -10.11 7.63 -11.84
C ASN A 133 -11.58 7.26 -11.60
N GLY A 134 -12.53 8.19 -11.79
CA GLY A 134 -13.94 7.80 -11.54
C GLY A 134 -14.73 7.34 -12.73
N ASP A 135 -14.23 7.44 -13.97
CA ASP A 135 -14.75 6.59 -15.05
C ASP A 135 -14.38 5.12 -14.78
N ARG A 136 -13.15 4.85 -14.34
CA ARG A 136 -12.70 3.51 -13.92
C ARG A 136 -13.49 3.00 -12.71
N SER A 137 -13.92 3.88 -11.80
CA SER A 137 -14.80 3.53 -10.68
C SER A 137 -14.20 2.38 -9.84
N ASN A 138 -14.98 1.33 -9.55
CA ASN A 138 -14.51 0.09 -8.94
C ASN A 138 -14.34 -1.05 -9.96
N PHE A 139 -14.20 -0.73 -11.25
CA PHE A 139 -14.11 -1.75 -12.29
C PHE A 139 -12.76 -2.48 -12.21
N PRO A 140 -12.76 -3.83 -12.33
CA PRO A 140 -11.52 -4.58 -12.42
C PRO A 140 -10.74 -4.18 -13.68
N LEU A 141 -9.42 -4.19 -13.54
CA LEU A 141 -8.49 -3.95 -14.64
C LEU A 141 -8.23 -5.28 -15.37
N THR A 142 -8.51 -5.31 -16.67
CA THR A 142 -8.48 -6.54 -17.48
C THR A 142 -8.13 -6.24 -18.94
N MET A 143 -8.04 -7.27 -19.78
CA MET A 143 -7.96 -7.09 -21.23
C MET A 143 -9.36 -6.94 -21.81
N LEU A 144 -9.52 -6.00 -22.74
CA LEU A 144 -10.76 -5.77 -23.48
C LEU A 144 -10.48 -5.87 -24.97
N ASP A 145 -11.42 -6.46 -25.72
CA ASP A 145 -11.42 -6.42 -27.18
C ASP A 145 -12.00 -5.08 -27.67
N ALA A 146 -11.27 -4.01 -27.39
CA ALA A 146 -11.68 -2.65 -27.72
C ALA A 146 -10.46 -1.77 -27.95
N GLN A 147 -10.53 -0.94 -29.00
CA GLN A 147 -9.49 0.05 -29.29
C GLN A 147 -9.69 1.31 -28.45
N PRO A 148 -8.59 1.95 -27.97
CA PRO A 148 -8.70 3.20 -27.22
C PRO A 148 -9.25 4.34 -28.08
N SER A 149 -10.34 4.95 -27.62
CA SER A 149 -10.99 6.07 -28.31
C SER A 149 -11.53 7.15 -27.38
N GLN A 150 -11.52 6.91 -26.06
CA GLN A 150 -12.26 7.71 -25.08
C GLN A 150 -11.51 8.95 -24.58
N TYR A 151 -10.17 8.96 -24.64
CA TYR A 151 -9.34 9.90 -23.88
C TYR A 151 -8.21 10.53 -24.71
N GLY A 152 -8.42 10.72 -26.03
CA GLY A 152 -7.39 11.22 -26.93
C GLY A 152 -6.24 10.23 -27.09
N ARG A 153 -5.00 10.67 -26.85
CA ARG A 153 -3.80 9.81 -26.94
C ARG A 153 -3.64 8.83 -25.76
N CYS A 154 -4.40 9.00 -24.68
CA CYS A 154 -4.34 8.07 -23.56
C CYS A 154 -5.04 6.75 -23.92
N ALA A 155 -4.28 5.64 -23.89
CA ALA A 155 -4.75 4.32 -24.32
C ALA A 155 -5.66 3.60 -23.29
N MET A 156 -6.19 4.31 -22.30
CA MET A 156 -7.10 3.75 -21.30
C MET A 156 -8.44 3.45 -21.96
N VAL A 157 -9.03 2.30 -21.64
CA VAL A 157 -10.36 1.93 -22.12
C VAL A 157 -11.25 1.61 -20.94
N VAL A 158 -12.48 2.11 -20.96
CA VAL A 158 -13.49 1.84 -19.94
C VAL A 158 -14.77 1.36 -20.62
N ASP A 159 -15.07 0.07 -20.45
CA ASP A 159 -16.35 -0.50 -20.84
C ASP A 159 -17.33 -0.36 -19.66
N PHE A 160 -18.14 0.70 -19.72
CA PHE A 160 -19.16 0.98 -18.71
C PHE A 160 -20.25 -0.09 -18.64
N LYS A 161 -20.56 -0.76 -19.77
CA LYS A 161 -21.61 -1.77 -19.85
C LYS A 161 -21.12 -3.07 -19.21
N ALA A 162 -19.91 -3.51 -19.54
CA ALA A 162 -19.28 -4.68 -18.93
C ALA A 162 -18.70 -4.40 -17.53
N ARG A 163 -18.65 -3.12 -17.12
CA ARG A 163 -18.04 -2.65 -15.86
C ARG A 163 -16.59 -3.11 -15.72
N LYS A 164 -15.81 -2.93 -16.79
CA LYS A 164 -14.40 -3.34 -16.89
C LYS A 164 -13.57 -2.19 -17.44
N ALA A 165 -12.28 -2.16 -17.11
CA ALA A 165 -11.35 -1.21 -17.69
C ALA A 165 -10.07 -1.91 -18.16
N MET A 166 -9.51 -1.44 -19.26
CA MET A 166 -8.22 -1.91 -19.77
C MET A 166 -7.19 -0.78 -19.64
N PRO A 167 -6.16 -0.96 -18.78
CA PRO A 167 -5.14 0.05 -18.59
C PRO A 167 -4.16 0.07 -19.79
N PRO A 168 -3.52 1.22 -20.05
CA PRO A 168 -2.45 1.35 -21.02
C PRO A 168 -1.31 0.36 -20.76
N GLU A 169 -0.72 -0.14 -21.84
CA GLU A 169 0.26 -1.22 -21.79
C GLU A 169 1.41 -0.98 -20.81
N HIS A 170 1.99 0.22 -20.82
CA HIS A 170 3.10 0.59 -19.93
C HIS A 170 2.77 0.50 -18.44
N SER A 171 1.49 0.54 -18.06
CA SER A 171 1.03 0.47 -16.67
C SER A 171 0.65 -0.94 -16.20
N ARG A 172 0.51 -1.90 -17.13
CA ARG A 172 0.00 -3.26 -16.84
C ARG A 172 0.86 -4.04 -15.85
N GLY A 173 2.18 -3.94 -15.97
CA GLY A 173 3.11 -4.60 -15.04
C GLY A 173 2.95 -4.09 -13.60
N ALA A 174 2.93 -2.77 -13.43
CA ALA A 174 2.75 -2.14 -12.12
C ALA A 174 1.36 -2.43 -11.54
N VAL A 175 0.31 -2.40 -12.36
CA VAL A 175 -1.04 -2.81 -11.97
C VAL A 175 -1.03 -4.24 -11.43
N ALA A 176 -0.45 -5.18 -12.18
CA ALA A 176 -0.40 -6.58 -11.80
C ALA A 176 0.30 -6.79 -10.45
N ARG A 177 1.49 -6.20 -10.27
CA ARG A 177 2.26 -6.32 -9.03
C ARG A 177 1.55 -5.69 -7.83
N THR A 178 0.82 -4.60 -8.04
CA THR A 178 0.00 -4.00 -6.98
C THR A 178 -1.21 -4.87 -6.61
N TYR A 179 -1.89 -5.48 -7.59
CA TYR A 179 -2.97 -6.42 -7.32
C TYR A 179 -2.48 -7.64 -6.54
N LEU A 180 -1.41 -8.30 -7.02
CA LEU A 180 -0.86 -9.49 -6.37
C LEU A 180 -0.42 -9.16 -4.93
N TYR A 181 0.31 -8.06 -4.74
CA TYR A 181 0.70 -7.56 -3.43
C TYR A 181 -0.48 -7.31 -2.48
N MET A 182 -1.48 -6.52 -2.90
CA MET A 182 -2.60 -6.15 -2.03
C MET A 182 -3.43 -7.38 -1.65
N HIS A 183 -3.62 -8.31 -2.58
CA HIS A 183 -4.38 -9.53 -2.32
C HIS A 183 -3.66 -10.47 -1.35
N GLU A 184 -2.34 -10.60 -1.46
CA GLU A 184 -1.55 -11.42 -0.52
C GLU A 184 -1.42 -10.77 0.85
N ARG A 185 -1.04 -9.49 0.90
CA ARG A 185 -0.79 -8.77 2.15
C ARG A 185 -2.03 -8.66 3.03
N TYR A 186 -3.20 -8.45 2.41
CA TYR A 186 -4.45 -8.23 3.14
C TYR A 186 -5.42 -9.42 3.07
N GLY A 187 -4.97 -10.57 2.53
CA GLY A 187 -5.78 -11.78 2.43
C GLY A 187 -7.07 -11.60 1.63
N LEU A 188 -7.03 -10.78 0.57
CA LEU A 188 -8.21 -10.49 -0.25
C LEU A 188 -8.41 -11.61 -1.28
N ARG A 189 -9.67 -12.01 -1.50
CA ARG A 189 -10.00 -13.03 -2.51
C ARG A 189 -9.68 -12.51 -3.91
N LEU A 190 -8.84 -13.24 -4.64
CA LEU A 190 -8.57 -13.04 -6.07
C LEU A 190 -9.12 -14.24 -6.84
N SER A 191 -9.84 -14.02 -7.93
CA SER A 191 -10.29 -15.14 -8.78
C SER A 191 -9.09 -15.79 -9.47
N ASP A 192 -9.20 -17.08 -9.81
CA ASP A 192 -8.11 -17.77 -10.52
C ASP A 192 -7.84 -17.12 -11.89
N GLN A 193 -8.88 -16.63 -12.57
CA GLN A 193 -8.75 -15.91 -13.83
C GLN A 193 -7.95 -14.60 -13.66
N ASP A 194 -8.29 -13.77 -12.65
CA ASP A 194 -7.58 -12.51 -12.41
C ASP A 194 -6.14 -12.77 -11.96
N ARG A 195 -5.93 -13.81 -11.12
CA ARG A 195 -4.58 -14.23 -10.72
C ARG A 195 -3.73 -14.60 -11.92
N GLN A 196 -4.23 -15.47 -12.81
CA GLN A 196 -3.51 -15.87 -14.02
C GLN A 196 -3.20 -14.67 -14.93
N LEU A 197 -4.15 -13.74 -15.07
CA LEU A 197 -3.96 -12.51 -15.82
C LEU A 197 -2.83 -11.65 -15.24
N TYR A 198 -2.87 -11.37 -13.94
CA TYR A 198 -1.88 -10.50 -13.31
C TYR A 198 -0.51 -11.16 -13.24
N GLU A 199 -0.42 -12.48 -13.02
CA GLU A 199 0.85 -13.19 -13.12
C GLU A 199 1.41 -13.16 -14.54
N ALA A 200 0.57 -13.28 -15.57
CA ALA A 200 0.99 -13.13 -16.96
C ALA A 200 1.50 -11.71 -17.24
N TRP A 201 0.76 -10.67 -16.83
CA TRP A 201 1.19 -9.28 -16.97
C TRP A 201 2.48 -8.98 -16.22
N HIS A 202 2.66 -9.52 -15.01
CA HIS A 202 3.90 -9.38 -14.25
C HIS A 202 5.10 -9.93 -15.04
N ARG A 203 4.95 -11.11 -15.68
CA ARG A 203 6.00 -11.73 -16.51
C ARG A 203 6.25 -10.98 -17.82
N MET A 204 5.19 -10.51 -18.48
CA MET A 204 5.29 -9.84 -19.79
C MET A 204 5.83 -8.40 -19.67
N TYR A 205 5.49 -7.71 -18.59
CA TYR A 205 5.81 -6.29 -18.38
C TYR A 205 6.79 -6.14 -17.22
N ALA A 206 8.08 -6.27 -17.54
CA ALA A 206 9.17 -6.25 -16.58
C ALA A 206 9.19 -4.99 -15.69
N VAL A 207 9.73 -5.12 -14.49
CA VAL A 207 9.88 -4.03 -13.53
C VAL A 207 10.84 -2.97 -14.07
N GLY A 208 10.39 -1.72 -14.14
CA GLY A 208 11.20 -0.57 -14.56
C GLY A 208 12.03 0.06 -13.44
N ALA A 209 12.96 0.94 -13.79
CA ALA A 209 13.77 1.68 -12.81
C ALA A 209 12.92 2.61 -11.92
N ALA A 210 11.96 3.32 -12.53
CA ALA A 210 11.01 4.18 -11.81
C ALA A 210 10.21 3.40 -10.75
N GLU A 211 9.74 2.20 -11.10
CA GLU A 211 8.98 1.36 -10.19
C GLU A 211 9.82 0.81 -9.04
N ARG A 212 11.08 0.42 -9.28
CA ARG A 212 12.02 0.05 -8.21
C ARG A 212 12.30 1.22 -7.27
N ARG A 213 12.52 2.42 -7.82
CA ARG A 213 12.74 3.63 -7.02
C ARG A 213 11.51 3.93 -6.15
N ARG A 214 10.32 3.93 -6.75
CA ARG A 214 9.07 4.07 -6.01
C ARG A 214 8.92 3.02 -4.90
N ASN A 215 9.26 1.76 -5.18
CA ASN A 215 9.18 0.69 -4.18
C ASN A 215 10.12 0.94 -2.99
N GLN A 216 11.34 1.41 -3.26
CA GLN A 216 12.29 1.82 -2.22
C GLN A 216 11.77 3.01 -1.41
N ASP A 217 11.31 4.08 -2.07
CA ASP A 217 10.81 5.28 -1.41
C ASP A 217 9.59 4.97 -0.53
N ILE A 218 8.67 4.15 -1.04
CA ILE A 218 7.52 3.68 -0.27
C ILE A 218 7.98 2.79 0.89
N ALA A 219 8.95 1.90 0.69
CA ALA A 219 9.43 1.04 1.76
C ALA A 219 9.98 1.84 2.94
N CYS A 220 10.67 2.96 2.67
CA CYS A 220 11.15 3.86 3.72
C CYS A 220 10.03 4.52 4.53
N GLN A 221 8.84 4.68 3.95
CA GLN A 221 7.67 5.25 4.62
C GLN A 221 6.82 4.17 5.29
N MET A 222 6.65 3.02 4.65
CA MET A 222 5.79 1.94 5.14
C MET A 222 6.51 1.01 6.11
N GLY A 223 7.84 0.89 6.04
CA GLY A 223 8.61 -0.13 6.75
C GLY A 223 8.74 -1.46 6.00
N TRP A 224 8.23 -1.56 4.77
CA TRP A 224 8.33 -2.76 3.92
C TRP A 224 8.17 -2.44 2.43
N GLY A 225 8.81 -3.23 1.58
CA GLY A 225 8.64 -3.18 0.12
C GLY A 225 7.50 -4.06 -0.40
N ASN A 226 7.13 -3.85 -1.66
CA ASN A 226 6.32 -4.79 -2.44
C ASN A 226 7.24 -5.89 -3.02
N PRO A 227 7.15 -7.14 -2.55
CA PRO A 227 8.02 -8.24 -2.99
C PRO A 227 7.84 -8.57 -4.48
N TRP A 228 6.70 -8.24 -5.09
CA TRP A 228 6.46 -8.44 -6.51
C TRP A 228 7.23 -7.45 -7.39
N VAL A 229 7.70 -6.33 -6.84
CA VAL A 229 8.56 -5.36 -7.53
C VAL A 229 10.03 -5.74 -7.36
N GLY A 230 10.40 -6.24 -6.18
CA GLY A 230 11.75 -6.70 -5.86
C GLY A 230 12.18 -6.30 -4.45
N GLU A 231 13.44 -6.62 -4.12
CA GLU A 231 14.05 -6.28 -2.84
C GLU A 231 14.19 -4.76 -2.67
N VAL A 232 14.21 -4.33 -1.40
CA VAL A 232 14.43 -2.95 -0.97
C VAL A 232 15.53 -2.93 0.08
N ASP A 233 16.32 -1.87 0.10
CA ASP A 233 17.36 -1.67 1.11
C ASP A 233 16.86 -0.72 2.19
N MET A 234 16.37 -1.27 3.29
CA MET A 234 15.89 -0.48 4.43
C MET A 234 17.00 0.34 5.09
N GLY A 235 18.26 -0.04 4.89
CA GLY A 235 19.44 0.69 5.38
C GLY A 235 19.65 2.04 4.69
N GLN A 236 19.12 2.20 3.47
CA GLN A 236 19.20 3.46 2.72
C GLN A 236 18.11 4.46 3.09
N CYS A 237 17.18 4.09 3.96
CA CYS A 237 16.07 4.95 4.33
C CYS A 237 16.51 6.11 5.24
N PRO A 238 16.09 7.35 4.95
CA PRO A 238 16.40 8.50 5.82
C PRO A 238 15.95 8.24 7.26
N GLY A 239 16.86 8.42 8.22
CA GLY A 239 16.56 8.16 9.64
C GLY A 239 16.69 6.70 10.09
N HIS A 240 17.07 5.77 9.21
CA HIS A 240 17.40 4.41 9.61
C HIS A 240 18.73 4.41 10.40
N ASN A 241 18.65 4.15 11.71
CA ASN A 241 19.84 3.93 12.53
C ASN A 241 20.12 2.41 12.60
N PRO A 242 21.10 1.88 11.85
CA PRO A 242 21.36 0.45 11.75
C PRO A 242 21.67 -0.20 13.11
N LEU A 243 22.20 0.58 14.07
CA LEU A 243 22.45 0.14 15.45
C LEU A 243 21.16 -0.18 16.22
N GLY A 244 20.05 0.53 15.93
CA GLY A 244 18.74 0.26 16.56
C GLY A 244 18.14 -1.07 16.11
N GLY A 245 18.28 -1.41 14.82
CA GLY A 245 17.83 -2.68 14.27
C GLY A 245 18.67 -3.87 14.71
N MET A 246 20.00 -3.72 14.79
CA MET A 246 20.91 -4.75 15.30
C MET A 246 20.66 -5.07 16.78
N LEU A 247 20.45 -4.05 17.62
CA LEU A 247 20.11 -4.25 19.03
C LEU A 247 18.77 -4.98 19.17
N ALA A 248 17.74 -4.59 18.41
CA ALA A 248 16.44 -5.28 18.41
C ALA A 248 16.56 -6.75 17.99
N GLY A 249 17.39 -7.07 17.00
CA GLY A 249 17.67 -8.45 16.56
C GLY A 249 18.40 -9.29 17.61
N LEU A 250 19.44 -8.72 18.25
CA LEU A 250 20.18 -9.37 19.34
C LEU A 250 19.29 -9.65 20.57
N PHE A 251 18.39 -8.72 20.91
CA PHE A 251 17.38 -8.94 21.96
C PHE A 251 16.33 -9.99 21.57
N GLY A 252 15.97 -10.09 20.29
CA GLY A 252 15.10 -11.15 19.77
C GLY A 252 15.71 -12.56 19.92
N THR A 253 17.01 -12.70 19.64
CA THR A 253 17.73 -13.96 19.83
C THR A 253 17.91 -14.32 21.31
N ALA A 254 18.20 -13.33 22.16
CA ALA A 254 18.27 -13.54 23.61
C ALA A 254 16.90 -13.95 24.22
N LYS A 255 15.79 -13.43 23.66
CA LYS A 255 14.43 -13.79 24.04
C LYS A 255 14.08 -15.24 23.67
N ALA A 256 14.53 -15.74 22.52
CA ALA A 256 14.32 -17.14 22.13
C ALA A 256 15.06 -18.10 23.08
N LEU A 257 16.31 -17.79 23.43
CA LEU A 257 17.12 -18.55 24.38
C LEU A 257 16.55 -18.54 25.80
N ALA A 258 16.07 -17.37 26.27
CA ALA A 258 15.46 -17.24 27.59
C ALA A 258 14.10 -17.98 27.72
N LEU A 259 13.30 -18.02 26.65
CA LEU A 259 12.04 -18.78 26.63
C LEU A 259 12.28 -20.30 26.65
N GLU A 260 13.38 -20.77 26.04
CA GLU A 260 13.78 -22.19 26.07
C GLU A 260 14.25 -22.62 27.47
N GLU A 261 15.04 -21.80 28.17
CA GLU A 261 15.47 -22.07 29.55
C GLU A 261 14.31 -22.04 30.56
N VAL A 262 13.39 -21.07 30.43
CA VAL A 262 12.20 -20.98 31.30
C VAL A 262 11.22 -22.14 31.03
N GLY A 263 11.10 -22.58 29.77
CA GLY A 263 10.34 -23.77 29.39
C GLY A 263 10.92 -25.07 29.97
N GLY A 264 12.26 -25.12 30.14
CA GLY A 264 12.96 -26.23 30.79
C GLY A 264 12.81 -26.26 32.32
N LEU A 265 12.71 -25.09 32.97
CA LEU A 265 12.49 -24.97 34.42
C LEU A 265 11.06 -25.29 34.85
N LEU A 266 10.06 -25.06 33.99
CA LEU A 266 8.64 -25.35 34.28
C LEU A 266 8.25 -26.83 34.02
N ARG A 267 9.18 -27.64 33.51
CA ARG A 267 8.99 -29.09 33.25
C ARG A 267 9.74 -29.99 34.24
N ARG A 268 10.22 -29.46 35.36
CA ARG A 268 10.79 -30.23 36.48
C ARG A 268 9.98 -30.04 37.76
#